data_AF-A0A0J8J1N8-F1
#
_entry.id   AF-A0A0J8J1N8-F1
#
_cell.length_a   1.000
_cell.length_b   1.000
_cell.length_c   1.000
_cell.angle_alpha   90.00
_cell.angle_beta   90.00
_cell.angle_gamma   90.00
#
_symmetry.space_group_name_H-M   'P 1'
#
loop_
_entity.id
_entity.type
_entity.pdbx_description
1 polymer ?
#
loop_
_entity_poly.entity_id
_entity_poly.type
_entity_poly.pdbx_seq_one_letter_code
_entity_poly.pdbx_strand_id
1 'polypeptide(L)' 'MALQPFSSSLSKQYEELAKERALMNTFIECYMTMLGQKQRIARIQNEIDLALDKGDKTRFILLSLRLNRLQDEELKF' A
#
# COMPACT_ATOMS: atom_id res chain seq x y z
N MET A 1 37.56 32.23 -8.23
CA MET A 1 36.15 32.57 -7.88
C MET A 1 35.08 31.69 -8.56
N ALA A 2 35.41 30.75 -9.45
CA ALA A 2 34.41 29.90 -10.14
C ALA A 2 34.08 28.56 -9.43
N LEU A 3 34.93 28.07 -8.52
CA LEU A 3 34.72 26.80 -7.81
C LEU A 3 33.64 26.84 -6.72
N GLN A 4 33.45 27.99 -6.08
CA GLN A 4 32.40 28.16 -5.06
C GLN A 4 30.97 28.11 -5.62
N PRO A 5 30.63 28.77 -6.76
CA PRO A 5 29.31 28.63 -7.36
C PRO A 5 29.07 27.21 -7.93
N PHE A 6 30.12 26.50 -8.35
CA PHE A 6 30.00 25.10 -8.79
C PHE A 6 29.74 24.16 -7.60
N SER A 7 30.46 24.33 -6.49
CA SER A 7 30.25 23.56 -5.26
C SER A 7 28.85 23.75 -4.69
N SER A 8 28.31 24.98 -4.71
CA SER A 8 26.97 25.24 -4.17
C SER A 8 25.86 24.72 -5.09
N SER A 9 26.06 24.74 -6.41
CA SER A 9 25.15 24.11 -7.37
C SER A 9 25.11 22.59 -7.18
N LEU A 10 26.26 21.94 -6.96
CA LEU A 10 26.35 20.50 -6.73
C LEU A 10 25.65 20.10 -5.42
N SER A 11 25.84 20.87 -4.34
CA SER A 11 25.15 20.63 -3.07
C SER A 11 23.62 20.75 -3.22
N LYS A 12 23.13 21.73 -3.97
CA LYS A 12 21.68 21.87 -4.25
C LYS A 12 21.12 20.68 -5.03
N GLN A 13 21.81 20.24 -6.08
CA GLN A 13 21.38 19.07 -6.85
C GLN A 13 21.36 17.80 -5.97
N TYR A 14 22.34 17.65 -5.08
CA TYR A 14 22.36 16.52 -4.14
C TYR A 14 21.18 16.57 -3.15
N GLU A 15 20.84 17.74 -2.63
CA GLU A 15 19.66 17.92 -1.76
C GLU A 15 18.35 17.64 -2.48
N GLU A 16 18.20 18.08 -3.73
CA GLU A 16 17.03 17.78 -4.56
C GLU A 16 16.89 16.27 -4.81
N LEU A 17 17.99 15.61 -5.16
CA LEU A 17 18.01 14.16 -5.38
C LEU A 17 17.68 13.37 -4.09
N ALA A 18 18.10 13.88 -2.93
CA ALA A 18 17.73 13.31 -1.64
C ALA A 18 16.23 13.44 -1.35
N LYS A 19 15.61 14.58 -1.70
CA LYS A 19 14.16 14.80 -1.58
C LYS A 19 13.36 13.90 -2.51
N GLU A 20 13.78 13.78 -3.78
CA GLU A 20 13.15 12.87 -4.75
C GLU A 20 13.21 11.43 -4.27
N ARG A 21 14.37 11.00 -3.74
CA ARG A 21 14.51 9.66 -3.17
C ARG A 21 13.58 9.43 -1.98
N ALA A 22 13.44 10.43 -1.10
CA ALA A 22 12.52 10.34 0.03
C ALA A 22 11.06 10.20 -0.43
N LEU A 23 10.63 11.02 -1.39
CA LEU A 23 9.30 10.92 -1.99
C LEU A 23 9.06 9.56 -2.65
N MET A 24 10.05 9.04 -3.38
CA MET A 24 9.94 7.74 -4.03
C MET A 24 9.84 6.60 -3.01
N ASN A 25 10.59 6.67 -1.90
CA ASN A 25 10.47 5.70 -0.82
C ASN A 25 9.07 5.72 -0.20
N THR A 26 8.53 6.90 0.13
CA THR A 26 7.16 7.03 0.65
C THR A 26 6.13 6.48 -0.34
N PHE A 27 6.30 6.77 -1.63
CA PHE A 27 5.43 6.22 -2.67
C PHE A 27 5.47 4.68 -2.71
N ILE A 28 6.66 4.09 -2.66
CA ILE A 28 6.84 2.63 -2.64
C ILE A 28 6.18 2.03 -1.41
N GLU A 29 6.36 2.62 -0.23
CA GLU A 29 5.73 2.15 1.02
C GLU A 29 4.21 2.18 0.95
N CYS A 30 3.63 3.28 0.47
CA CYS A 30 2.19 3.39 0.25
C CYS A 30 1.68 2.37 -0.77
N TYR A 31 2.39 2.21 -1.90
CA TYR A 31 2.03 1.26 -2.94
C TYR A 31 2.06 -0.19 -2.44
N MET A 32 3.12 -0.56 -1.71
CA MET A 32 3.25 -1.91 -1.14
C MET A 32 2.18 -2.17 -0.09
N THR A 33 1.83 -1.17 0.72
CA THR A 33 0.73 -1.25 1.69
C THR A 33 -0.60 -1.51 0.99
N MET A 34 -0.92 -0.73 -0.04
CA MET A 34 -2.14 -0.88 -0.85
C MET A 34 -2.18 -2.25 -1.53
N LEU A 35 -1.07 -2.71 -2.10
CA LEU A 35 -0.97 -4.02 -2.74
C LEU A 35 -1.23 -5.16 -1.73
N GLY A 36 -0.66 -5.05 -0.53
CA GLY A 36 -0.89 -5.98 0.56
C GLY A 36 -2.37 -6.03 0.99
N GLN A 37 -3.03 -4.88 1.08
CA GLN A 37 -4.46 -4.81 1.38
C GLN A 37 -5.31 -5.49 0.28
N LYS A 38 -5.05 -5.19 -1.00
CA LYS A 38 -5.72 -5.84 -2.13
C LYS A 38 -5.58 -7.36 -2.10
N GLN A 39 -4.39 -7.86 -1.79
CA GLN A 39 -4.17 -9.30 -1.64
C GLN A 39 -4.96 -9.90 -0.47
N ARG A 40 -5.09 -9.20 0.66
CA ARG A 40 -5.89 -9.67 1.80
C ARG A 40 -7.37 -9.77 1.45
N ILE A 41 -7.91 -8.77 0.74
CA ILE A 41 -9.28 -8.77 0.24
C ILE A 41 -9.52 -9.96 -0.71
N ALA A 42 -8.64 -10.14 -1.69
CA ALA A 42 -8.74 -11.23 -2.66
C ALA A 42 -8.72 -12.61 -1.99
N ARG A 43 -7.88 -12.80 -0.97
CA ARG A 43 -7.84 -14.06 -0.20
C ARG A 43 -9.16 -14.34 0.51
N ILE A 44 -9.77 -13.34 1.14
CA ILE A 44 -11.05 -13.50 1.83
C ILE A 44 -12.17 -13.79 0.84
N GLN A 45 -12.17 -13.14 -0.32
CA GLN A 45 -13.11 -13.44 -1.40
C GLN A 45 -13.01 -14.90 -1.85
N ASN A 46 -11.80 -15.40 -2.09
CA ASN A 46 -11.59 -16.81 -2.43
C ASN A 46 -12.07 -17.75 -1.32
N GLU A 47 -11.86 -17.40 -0.04
CA GLU A 47 -12.37 -18.21 1.08
C GLU A 47 -13.89 -18.17 1.19
N ILE A 48 -14.54 -17.07 0.80
CA ILE A 48 -16.00 -16.93 0.72
C ILE A 48 -16.54 -17.86 -0.36
N ASP A 49 -15.94 -17.86 -1.54
CA ASP A 49 -16.34 -18.75 -2.64
C ASP A 49 -16.24 -20.22 -2.22
N LEU A 50 -15.14 -20.59 -1.55
CA LEU A 50 -14.97 -21.93 -0.99
C LEU A 50 -16.00 -22.28 0.10
N ALA A 51 -16.47 -21.30 0.87
CA ALA A 51 -17.52 -21.52 1.87
C ALA A 51 -18.89 -21.72 1.19
N LEU A 52 -19.17 -20.97 0.11
CA LEU A 52 -20.37 -21.12 -0.71
C LEU A 52 -20.41 -22.49 -1.39
N ASP A 53 -19.31 -22.92 -2.01
CA ASP A 53 -19.18 -24.23 -2.66
C ASP A 53 -19.46 -25.39 -1.69
N LYS A 54 -19.12 -25.21 -0.41
CA LYS A 54 -19.31 -26.21 0.66
C LYS A 54 -20.67 -26.09 1.37
N GLY A 55 -21.48 -25.07 1.04
CA GLY A 55 -22.72 -24.77 1.76
C GLY A 55 -22.50 -24.36 3.23
N ASP A 56 -21.30 -23.91 3.60
CA ASP A 56 -20.96 -23.51 4.97
C ASP A 56 -21.41 -22.07 5.23
N LYS A 57 -22.69 -21.93 5.57
CA LYS A 57 -23.33 -20.64 5.86
C LYS A 57 -22.65 -19.88 7.00
N THR A 58 -22.18 -20.57 8.03
CA THR A 58 -21.54 -19.95 9.19
C THR A 58 -20.22 -19.31 8.78
N ARG A 59 -19.40 -20.05 8.03
CA ARG A 59 -18.12 -19.56 7.53
C ARG A 59 -18.30 -18.43 6.52
N PHE A 60 -19.29 -18.53 5.64
CA PHE A 60 -19.67 -17.45 4.72
C PHE A 60 -19.98 -16.14 5.45
N ILE A 61 -20.84 -16.18 6.48
CA ILE A 61 -21.21 -14.99 7.27
C ILE A 61 -19.98 -14.39 7.95
N LEU A 62 -19.15 -15.23 8.59
CA LEU A 62 -17.97 -14.76 9.31
C LEU A 62 -16.94 -14.10 8.39
N LEU A 63 -16.69 -14.70 7.22
CA LEU A 63 -15.78 -14.15 6.22
C LEU A 63 -16.33 -12.86 5.59
N SER A 64 -17.65 -12.79 5.34
CA SER A 64 -18.30 -11.58 4.81
C SER A 64 -18.20 -10.41 5.78
N LEU A 65 -18.41 -10.65 7.09
CA LEU A 65 -18.21 -9.63 8.12
C LEU A 65 -16.76 -9.16 8.19
N ARG A 66 -15.80 -10.08 8.04
CA ARG A 66 -14.37 -9.75 8.02
C ARG A 66 -14.00 -8.92 6.78
N LEU A 67 -14.57 -9.24 5.63
CA LEU A 67 -14.38 -8.47 4.39
C LEU A 67 -14.89 -7.03 4.55
N ASN A 68 -16.10 -6.85 5.07
CA ASN A 68 -16.68 -5.52 5.30
C ASN A 68 -15.79 -4.66 6.22
N ARG A 69 -15.29 -5.25 7.33
CA ARG A 69 -14.37 -4.53 8.23
C ARG A 69 -13.09 -4.09 7.54
N LEU A 70 -12.52 -4.93 6.67
CA LEU A 70 -11.30 -4.59 5.93
C LEU A 70 -11.54 -3.51 4.87
N GLN A 71 -12.72 -3.49 4.23
CA GLN A 71 -13.10 -2.44 3.29
C GLN A 71 -13.36 -1.10 4.00
N ASP A 72 -13.97 -1.13 5.19
CA ASP A 72 -14.13 0.06 6.04
C ASP A 72 -12.80 0.63 6.53
N GLU A 73 -11.79 -0.22 6.74
CA GLU A 73 -10.43 0.19 7.06
C GLU A 73 -9.72 0.80 5.84
N GLU A 74 -9.96 0.30 4.63
CA GLU A 74 -9.39 0.83 3.38
C GLU A 74 -9.92 2.25 3.09
N LEU A 75 -11.20 2.53 3.37
CA LEU A 75 -11.80 3.86 3.20
C LEU A 75 -11.27 4.94 4.16
N LYS A 76 -10.49 4.56 5.17
CA LYS A 76 -9.94 5.48 6.19
C LYS A 76 -8.48 5.89 5.93
N PHE A 77 -7.83 5.32 4.91
CA PHE A 77 -6.50 5.72 4.44
C PHE A 77 -6.60 6.69 3.27
#